data_AF-A0A605SDL4-F1
#
_entry.id   AF-A0A605SDL4-F1
#
_cell.length_a   1.000
_cell.length_b   1.000
_cell.length_c   1.000
_cell.angle_alpha   90.00
_cell.angle_beta   90.00
_cell.angle_gamma   90.00
#
_symmetry.space_group_name_H-M   'P 1'
#
loop_
_entity.id
_entity.type
_entity.pdbx_description
1 polymer ?
#
loop_
_entity_poly.entity_id
_entity_poly.type
_entity_poly.pdbx_seq_one_letter_code
_entity_poly.pdbx_strand_id
1 'polypeptide(L)'
;SSAIHGRFHYRYGGDWERCTRTQEITRDKNGKNGKYTVTERVRGWTDEDEIGLFVQVGAILRGESEITWGEPLYLSGVVTRNSPLWVSNPKQQIAYLGVKYWARLYCPEVILGVYSPDEVEQREEREINPAPVQRMSVQEITSEVSTRTSAQESAANVDAVADDLRERIDTASSVDQAKAIRADIESQKALLGTALFTELKNKAVKRYYQVDAQNKVEAVINSIPNPGEPEAAEMFAKAESTLGAAKRHLGDELHDKYRVTLDDMKPEYIG
;
A
#
# COMPACT_ATOMS: atom_id res chain seq x y z
N SER A 1 22.22 1.49 9.24
CA SER A 1 22.01 1.16 10.65
C SER A 1 23.21 0.40 11.18
N SER A 2 24.05 1.11 11.92
CA SER A 2 25.21 0.56 12.64
C SER A 2 24.84 0.13 14.07
N ALA A 3 23.55 0.12 14.43
CA ALA A 3 23.08 -0.07 15.81
C ALA A 3 23.29 -1.50 16.34
N ILE A 4 23.31 -2.50 15.47
CA ILE A 4 23.56 -3.90 15.84
C ILE A 4 24.69 -4.51 15.02
N HIS A 5 25.39 -5.48 15.60
CA HIS A 5 26.34 -6.33 14.90
C HIS A 5 25.68 -7.65 14.46
N GLY A 6 25.80 -7.99 13.16
CA GLY A 6 25.30 -9.24 12.63
C GLY A 6 23.78 -9.24 12.34
N ARG A 7 23.08 -10.29 12.79
CA ARG A 7 21.65 -10.52 12.54
C ARG A 7 20.89 -10.76 13.85
N PHE A 8 19.57 -10.64 13.82
CA PHE A 8 18.73 -11.04 14.94
C PHE A 8 18.83 -12.55 15.21
N HIS A 9 18.83 -12.88 16.50
CA HIS A 9 18.78 -14.22 17.04
C HIS A 9 17.40 -14.49 17.65
N TYR A 10 16.99 -15.75 17.62
CA TYR A 10 15.66 -16.17 18.04
C TYR A 10 15.75 -17.42 18.91
N ARG A 11 15.04 -17.43 20.03
CA ARG A 11 14.74 -18.65 20.81
C ARG A 11 13.24 -18.87 20.78
N TYR A 12 12.83 -20.07 20.41
CA TYR A 12 11.42 -20.46 20.44
C TYR A 12 11.22 -21.46 21.57
N GLY A 13 10.11 -21.34 22.28
CA GLY A 13 9.66 -22.34 23.24
C GLY A 13 8.22 -22.75 22.98
N GLY A 14 7.86 -23.91 23.52
CA GLY A 14 6.55 -24.54 23.37
C GLY A 14 6.40 -25.39 22.11
N ASP A 15 5.24 -26.03 21.99
CA ASP A 15 4.88 -26.99 20.93
C ASP A 15 4.18 -26.30 19.76
N TRP A 16 4.97 -25.72 18.86
CA TRP A 16 4.48 -24.94 17.72
C TRP A 16 3.68 -25.75 16.69
N GLU A 17 3.76 -27.08 16.71
CA GLU A 17 3.05 -27.93 15.75
C GLU A 17 1.52 -27.85 15.94
N ARG A 18 1.06 -27.49 17.14
CA ARG A 18 -0.36 -27.28 17.47
C ARG A 18 -0.98 -26.13 16.69
N CYS A 19 -0.20 -25.10 16.37
CA CYS A 19 -0.63 -23.89 15.67
C CYS A 19 -0.28 -23.89 14.17
N THR A 20 -0.46 -25.02 13.50
CA THR A 20 -0.13 -25.18 12.05
C THR A 20 -1.35 -25.42 11.17
N ARG A 21 -2.49 -25.80 11.75
CA ARG A 21 -3.69 -26.21 11.01
C ARG A 21 -4.57 -25.01 10.65
N THR A 22 -5.03 -24.95 9.41
CA THR A 22 -6.03 -23.95 9.00
C THR A 22 -7.33 -24.65 8.61
N GLN A 23 -8.45 -23.95 8.76
CA GLN A 23 -9.76 -24.44 8.36
C GLN A 23 -10.44 -23.41 7.47
N GLU A 24 -11.14 -23.87 6.44
CA GLU A 24 -11.98 -23.01 5.61
C GLU A 24 -13.39 -23.01 6.18
N ILE A 25 -13.89 -21.83 6.50
CA ILE A 25 -15.25 -21.63 7.00
C ILE A 25 -15.99 -20.75 6.02
N THR A 26 -17.17 -21.20 5.65
CA THR A 26 -18.12 -20.48 4.83
C THR A 26 -18.98 -19.59 5.73
N ARG A 27 -18.98 -18.28 5.49
CA ARG A 27 -19.79 -17.31 6.24
C ARG A 27 -20.68 -16.52 5.30
N ASP A 28 -21.94 -16.39 5.67
CA ASP A 28 -22.86 -15.49 4.98
C ASP A 28 -22.64 -14.06 5.48
N LYS A 29 -22.39 -13.15 4.54
CA LYS A 29 -22.26 -11.72 4.78
C LYS A 29 -23.41 -10.99 4.11
N ASN A 30 -23.93 -9.96 4.80
CA ASN A 30 -24.89 -9.04 4.19
C ASN A 30 -24.13 -7.93 3.47
N GLY A 31 -24.30 -7.85 2.16
CA GLY A 31 -23.85 -6.74 1.33
C GLY A 31 -25.00 -5.82 0.95
N LYS A 32 -24.68 -4.73 0.24
CA LYS A 32 -25.70 -3.80 -0.30
C LYS A 32 -26.72 -4.48 -1.22
N ASN A 33 -26.34 -5.59 -1.87
CA ASN A 33 -27.17 -6.34 -2.83
C ASN A 33 -27.73 -7.66 -2.24
N GLY A 34 -27.80 -7.77 -0.91
CA GLY A 34 -28.31 -8.96 -0.22
C GLY A 34 -27.22 -9.86 0.37
N LYS A 35 -27.62 -11.07 0.77
CA LYS A 35 -26.71 -12.09 1.35
C LYS A 35 -25.80 -12.65 0.28
N TYR A 36 -24.50 -12.67 0.57
CA TYR A 36 -23.51 -13.37 -0.24
C TYR A 36 -22.60 -14.21 0.66
N THR A 37 -22.15 -15.32 0.12
CA THR A 37 -21.37 -16.30 0.87
C THR A 37 -19.88 -16.05 0.62
N VAL A 38 -19.08 -16.00 1.69
CA VAL A 38 -17.62 -15.84 1.62
C VAL A 38 -16.96 -17.02 2.30
N THR A 39 -16.04 -17.67 1.59
CA THR A 39 -15.14 -18.66 2.18
C THR A 39 -13.94 -17.94 2.78
N GLU A 40 -13.76 -18.05 4.10
CA GLU A 40 -12.63 -17.48 4.83
C GLU A 40 -11.77 -18.59 5.41
N ARG A 41 -10.46 -18.47 5.28
CA ARG A 41 -9.51 -19.34 5.98
C ARG A 41 -9.27 -18.81 7.39
N VAL A 42 -9.62 -19.60 8.39
CA VAL A 42 -9.45 -19.30 9.82
C VAL A 42 -8.46 -20.26 10.47
N ARG A 43 -8.04 -19.95 11.70
CA ARG A 43 -7.20 -20.86 12.49
C ARG A 43 -7.97 -22.14 12.81
N GLY A 44 -7.30 -23.28 12.67
CA GLY A 44 -7.82 -24.61 13.03
C GLY A 44 -7.36 -25.07 14.41
N TRP A 45 -6.94 -24.14 15.28
CA TRP A 45 -6.48 -24.37 16.65
C TRP A 45 -7.17 -23.38 17.60
N THR A 46 -7.07 -23.66 18.90
CA THR A 46 -7.72 -22.93 19.99
C THR A 46 -6.74 -22.04 20.75
N ASP A 47 -7.22 -21.19 21.65
CA ASP A 47 -6.36 -20.36 22.50
C ASP A 47 -5.53 -21.20 23.49
N GLU A 48 -6.02 -22.38 23.89
CA GLU A 48 -5.30 -23.31 24.76
C GLU A 48 -4.04 -23.88 24.06
N ASP A 49 -4.11 -24.08 22.75
CA ASP A 49 -2.99 -24.54 21.92
C ASP A 49 -1.85 -23.51 21.86
N GLU A 50 -2.13 -22.24 22.18
CA GLU A 50 -1.15 -21.15 22.18
C GLU A 50 -0.41 -21.01 23.51
N ILE A 51 -0.86 -21.70 24.57
CA ILE A 51 -0.26 -21.62 25.91
C ILE A 51 1.18 -22.14 25.88
N GLY A 52 2.10 -21.32 26.39
CA GLY A 52 3.52 -21.66 26.45
C GLY A 52 4.27 -21.49 25.12
N LEU A 53 3.59 -21.14 24.03
CA LEU A 53 4.25 -20.78 22.76
C LEU A 53 4.84 -19.38 22.88
N PHE A 54 6.15 -19.25 22.72
CA PHE A 54 6.81 -17.94 22.73
C PHE A 54 7.98 -17.84 21.77
N VAL A 55 8.35 -16.60 21.47
CA VAL A 55 9.61 -16.24 20.83
C VAL A 55 10.35 -15.24 21.71
N GLN A 56 11.65 -15.44 21.89
CA GLN A 56 12.55 -14.47 22.47
C GLN A 56 13.49 -13.99 21.37
N VAL A 57 13.53 -12.68 21.14
CA VAL A 57 14.37 -12.05 20.11
C VAL A 57 15.53 -11.33 20.78
N GLY A 58 16.71 -11.41 20.18
CA GLY A 58 17.89 -10.69 20.63
C GLY A 58 18.81 -10.31 19.49
N ALA A 59 19.67 -9.33 19.71
CA ALA A 59 20.77 -8.98 18.81
C ALA A 59 21.96 -8.47 19.63
N ILE A 60 23.13 -8.43 19.00
CA ILE A 60 24.34 -7.87 19.61
C ILE A 60 24.34 -6.37 19.32
N LEU A 61 24.31 -5.52 20.35
CA LEU A 61 24.34 -4.06 20.17
C LEU A 61 25.74 -3.58 19.77
N ARG A 62 25.84 -2.42 19.14
CA ARG A 62 27.14 -1.81 18.77
C ARG A 62 27.99 -1.59 20.03
N GLY A 63 29.18 -2.19 20.04
CA GLY A 63 30.13 -2.10 21.17
C GLY A 63 29.96 -3.22 22.20
N GLU A 64 28.93 -4.06 22.08
CA GLU A 64 28.76 -5.25 22.89
C GLU A 64 29.27 -6.50 22.15
N SER A 65 29.67 -7.52 22.91
CA SER A 65 30.07 -8.84 22.39
C SER A 65 29.03 -9.92 22.63
N GLU A 66 28.08 -9.68 23.54
CA GLU A 66 27.04 -10.63 23.92
C GLU A 66 25.69 -10.26 23.30
N ILE A 67 24.80 -11.25 23.20
CA ILE A 67 23.46 -11.03 22.68
C ILE A 67 22.60 -10.38 23.78
N THR A 68 22.11 -9.18 23.50
CA THR A 68 21.10 -8.53 24.33
C THR A 68 19.73 -9.11 24.00
N TRP A 69 19.25 -9.99 24.86
CA TRP A 69 17.94 -10.64 24.72
C TRP A 69 16.81 -9.75 25.22
N GLY A 70 15.71 -9.69 24.45
CA GLY A 70 14.45 -9.14 24.93
C GLY A 70 13.70 -10.12 25.83
N GLU A 71 12.56 -9.68 26.35
CA GLU A 71 11.65 -10.56 27.08
C GLU A 71 11.01 -11.60 26.14
N PRO A 72 10.70 -12.82 26.63
CA PRO A 72 9.91 -13.78 25.89
C PRO A 72 8.51 -13.23 25.54
N LEU A 73 8.20 -13.17 24.25
CA LEU A 73 6.89 -12.78 23.74
C LEU A 73 6.02 -14.03 23.54
N TYR A 74 5.01 -14.19 24.40
CA TYR A 74 4.07 -15.31 24.33
C TYR A 74 2.96 -15.05 23.32
N LEU A 75 2.63 -16.06 22.51
CA LEU A 75 1.60 -15.97 21.47
C LEU A 75 0.22 -15.68 22.07
N SER A 76 -0.12 -16.35 23.17
CA SER A 76 -1.37 -16.15 23.91
C SER A 76 -1.53 -14.73 24.48
N GLY A 77 -0.42 -14.01 24.70
CA GLY A 77 -0.43 -12.61 25.14
C GLY A 77 -0.69 -11.60 24.02
N VAL A 78 -0.65 -12.03 22.74
CA VAL A 78 -0.86 -11.14 21.59
C VAL A 78 -2.35 -11.04 21.26
N VAL A 79 -3.01 -10.02 21.82
CA VAL A 79 -4.45 -9.78 21.65
C VAL A 79 -4.80 -9.26 20.24
N THR A 80 -4.01 -8.33 19.70
CA THR A 80 -4.32 -7.67 18.41
C THR A 80 -3.63 -8.37 17.25
N ARG A 81 -4.41 -8.96 16.33
CA ARG A 81 -3.92 -9.77 15.20
C ARG A 81 -4.51 -9.30 13.86
N ASN A 82 -4.15 -8.09 13.45
CA ASN A 82 -4.73 -7.41 12.27
C ASN A 82 -4.22 -7.93 10.90
N SER A 83 -3.68 -9.15 10.85
CA SER A 83 -3.13 -9.75 9.62
C SER A 83 -3.64 -11.18 9.46
N PRO A 84 -4.10 -11.58 8.26
CA PRO A 84 -4.48 -12.97 8.01
C PRO A 84 -3.28 -13.93 8.18
N LEU A 85 -2.05 -13.43 8.13
CA LEU A 85 -0.85 -14.24 8.36
C LEU A 85 -0.75 -14.80 9.78
N TRP A 86 -1.48 -14.25 10.77
CA TRP A 86 -1.56 -14.85 12.10
C TRP A 86 -2.24 -16.23 12.07
N VAL A 87 -3.09 -16.47 11.06
CA VAL A 87 -3.77 -17.76 10.84
C VAL A 87 -2.92 -18.72 10.02
N SER A 88 -2.20 -18.25 9.00
CA SER A 88 -1.45 -19.17 8.13
C SER A 88 0.00 -19.37 8.56
N ASN A 89 0.60 -18.38 9.23
CA ASN A 89 2.01 -18.39 9.63
C ASN A 89 2.24 -17.62 10.96
N PRO A 90 1.67 -18.10 12.08
CA PRO A 90 1.75 -17.43 13.37
C PRO A 90 3.19 -17.29 13.90
N LYS A 91 4.03 -18.31 13.66
CA LYS A 91 5.42 -18.33 14.13
C LYS A 91 6.27 -17.21 13.51
N GLN A 92 6.06 -16.92 12.23
CA GLN A 92 6.74 -15.80 11.58
C GLN A 92 6.18 -14.44 12.05
N GLN A 93 4.86 -14.33 12.21
CA GLN A 93 4.22 -13.09 12.66
C GLN A 93 4.68 -12.67 14.06
N ILE A 94 4.74 -13.60 15.00
CA ILE A 94 5.21 -13.29 16.36
C ILE A 94 6.71 -12.93 16.36
N ALA A 95 7.53 -13.56 15.52
CA ALA A 95 8.95 -13.22 15.41
C ALA A 95 9.15 -11.79 14.88
N TYR A 96 8.38 -11.39 13.87
CA TYR A 96 8.37 -10.01 13.38
C TYR A 96 7.94 -9.01 14.46
N LEU A 97 6.90 -9.35 15.23
CA LEU A 97 6.46 -8.53 16.36
C LEU A 97 7.55 -8.42 17.44
N GLY A 98 8.25 -9.52 17.73
CA GLY A 98 9.37 -9.56 18.67
C GLY A 98 10.52 -8.65 18.25
N VAL A 99 10.92 -8.66 16.96
CA VAL A 99 11.93 -7.73 16.43
C VAL A 99 11.49 -6.28 16.60
N LYS A 100 10.23 -5.98 16.30
CA LYS A 100 9.66 -4.63 16.46
C LYS A 100 9.68 -4.17 17.91
N TYR A 101 9.36 -5.03 18.88
CA TYR A 101 9.39 -4.69 20.30
C TYR A 101 10.82 -4.54 20.81
N TRP A 102 11.72 -5.44 20.42
CA TRP A 102 13.14 -5.36 20.76
C TRP A 102 13.78 -4.05 20.26
N ALA A 103 13.56 -3.71 18.99
CA ALA A 103 14.14 -2.50 18.39
C ALA A 103 13.61 -1.23 19.05
N ARG A 104 12.36 -1.20 19.54
CA ARG A 104 11.84 -0.05 20.29
C ARG A 104 12.50 0.15 21.64
N LEU A 105 12.94 -0.93 22.26
CA LEU A 105 13.56 -0.88 23.58
C LEU A 105 15.04 -0.52 23.49
N TYR A 106 15.76 -1.12 22.52
CA TYR A 106 17.22 -1.06 22.46
C TYR A 106 17.79 -0.23 21.31
N CYS A 107 17.00 0.04 20.27
CA CYS A 107 17.41 0.89 19.13
C CYS A 107 16.28 1.86 18.69
N PRO A 108 15.66 2.62 19.62
CA PRO A 108 14.55 3.52 19.27
C PRO A 108 14.92 4.57 18.21
N GLU A 109 16.17 5.02 18.20
CA GLU A 109 16.74 5.96 17.23
C GLU A 109 16.61 5.46 15.80
N VAL A 110 16.81 4.16 15.56
CA VAL A 110 16.69 3.54 14.24
C VAL A 110 15.23 3.56 13.75
N ILE A 111 14.27 3.36 14.65
CA ILE A 111 12.84 3.38 14.31
C ILE A 111 12.36 4.81 14.04
N LEU A 112 12.91 5.79 14.75
CA LEU A 112 12.57 7.20 14.60
C LEU A 112 13.33 7.87 13.43
N GLY A 113 14.20 7.14 12.73
CA GLY A 113 14.97 7.68 11.61
C GLY A 113 16.04 8.70 12.03
N VAL A 114 16.49 8.64 13.28
CA VAL A 114 17.56 9.50 13.79
C VAL A 114 18.89 8.93 13.33
N TYR A 115 19.54 9.62 12.41
CA TYR A 115 20.86 9.23 11.92
C TYR A 115 21.91 9.46 13.00
N SER A 116 22.74 8.44 13.25
CA SER A 116 23.95 8.63 14.06
C SER A 116 24.94 9.52 13.29
N PRO A 117 25.82 10.29 13.95
CA PRO A 117 26.83 11.13 13.26
C PRO A 117 27.66 10.34 12.23
N ASP A 118 28.01 9.10 12.57
CA ASP A 118 28.72 8.11 11.74
C ASP A 118 27.91 7.65 10.49
N GLU A 119 26.58 7.78 10.49
CA GLU A 119 25.73 7.54 9.32
C GLU A 119 25.56 8.77 8.42
N VAL A 120 25.89 9.96 8.93
CA VAL A 120 25.92 11.22 8.19
C VAL A 120 27.31 11.50 7.62
N GLU A 121 28.36 10.96 8.24
CA GLU A 121 29.72 10.99 7.68
C GLU A 121 29.73 10.31 6.30
N GLN A 122 30.11 11.10 5.29
CA GLN A 122 30.33 10.60 3.93
C GLN A 122 31.41 9.54 4.02
N ARG A 123 31.04 8.28 3.73
CA ARG A 123 32.03 7.22 3.52
C ARG A 123 33.00 7.73 2.48
N GLU A 124 34.30 7.74 2.80
CA GLU A 124 35.33 8.10 1.82
C GLU A 124 35.07 7.31 0.55
N GLU A 125 34.98 8.03 -0.58
CA GLU A 125 34.76 7.43 -1.89
C GLU A 125 35.86 6.41 -2.12
N ARG A 126 35.50 5.13 -2.00
CA ARG A 126 36.44 4.05 -2.26
C ARG A 126 36.78 4.14 -3.74
N GLU A 127 38.06 4.34 -4.05
CA GLU A 127 38.54 4.37 -5.42
C GLU A 127 38.26 3.00 -6.07
N ILE A 128 37.19 2.91 -6.85
CA ILE A 128 36.75 1.66 -7.50
C ILE A 128 37.68 1.31 -8.67
N ASN A 129 38.53 2.24 -9.10
CA ASN A 129 39.40 2.08 -10.26
C ASN A 129 40.85 2.48 -9.94
N PRO A 130 41.64 1.59 -9.29
CA PRO A 130 43.08 1.81 -9.19
C PRO A 130 43.66 1.96 -10.60
N ALA A 131 44.59 2.91 -10.79
CA ALA A 131 45.22 3.15 -12.08
C ALA A 131 45.71 1.81 -12.70
N PRO A 132 45.32 1.49 -13.94
CA PRO A 132 45.49 0.15 -14.48
C PRO A 132 46.98 -0.18 -14.61
N VAL A 133 47.43 -1.15 -13.83
CA VAL A 133 48.72 -1.82 -14.01
C VAL A 133 48.60 -2.66 -15.28
N GLN A 134 48.95 -2.02 -16.39
CA GLN A 134 49.39 -2.55 -17.67
C GLN A 134 48.83 -3.91 -18.17
N ARG A 135 47.97 -3.77 -19.19
CA ARG A 135 47.57 -4.70 -20.29
C ARG A 135 46.38 -5.63 -20.05
N MET A 136 45.20 -5.13 -20.38
CA MET A 136 44.10 -5.93 -20.94
C MET A 136 43.61 -5.28 -22.25
N SER A 137 43.16 -6.09 -23.21
CA SER A 137 42.96 -5.68 -24.60
C SER A 137 41.66 -4.89 -24.82
N VAL A 138 41.66 -4.01 -25.83
CA VAL A 138 40.63 -3.02 -26.17
C VAL A 138 39.24 -3.63 -26.47
N GLN A 139 39.17 -4.94 -26.71
CA GLN A 139 37.93 -5.63 -27.14
C GLN A 139 36.99 -5.98 -25.97
N GLU A 140 37.50 -6.06 -24.74
CA GLU A 140 36.68 -6.42 -23.57
C GLU A 140 35.98 -5.17 -22.97
N ILE A 141 36.59 -4.00 -23.09
CA ILE A 141 36.11 -2.71 -22.57
C ILE A 141 34.88 -2.18 -23.33
N THR A 142 34.77 -2.44 -24.63
CA THR A 142 33.62 -2.00 -25.44
C THR A 142 32.31 -2.72 -25.11
N SER A 143 32.39 -3.90 -24.49
CA SER A 143 31.22 -4.72 -24.17
C SER A 143 30.53 -4.32 -22.86
N GLU A 144 31.31 -3.87 -21.86
CA GLU A 144 30.80 -3.48 -20.55
C GLU A 144 30.26 -2.04 -20.51
N VAL A 145 30.81 -1.12 -21.30
CA VAL A 145 30.30 0.26 -21.42
C VAL A 145 28.97 0.28 -22.19
N SER A 146 28.82 -0.55 -23.22
CA SER A 146 27.55 -0.71 -23.95
C SER A 146 26.42 -1.25 -23.06
N THR A 147 26.73 -2.14 -22.11
CA THR A 147 25.72 -2.75 -21.22
C THR A 147 25.30 -1.82 -20.07
N ARG A 148 26.19 -0.95 -19.56
CA ARG A 148 25.83 0.05 -18.54
C ARG A 148 25.02 1.23 -19.10
N THR A 149 25.37 1.70 -20.30
CA THR A 149 24.68 2.82 -20.96
C THR A 149 23.26 2.43 -21.39
N SER A 150 23.09 1.23 -21.96
CA SER A 150 21.78 0.71 -22.37
C SER A 150 20.82 0.45 -21.20
N ALA A 151 21.31 0.01 -20.03
CA ALA A 151 20.47 -0.17 -18.84
C ALA A 151 19.97 1.16 -18.25
N GLN A 152 20.79 2.21 -18.32
CA GLN A 152 20.46 3.53 -17.79
C GLN A 152 19.49 4.29 -18.70
N GLU A 153 19.64 4.17 -20.02
CA GLU A 153 18.66 4.67 -21.01
C GLU A 153 17.32 3.94 -20.92
N SER A 154 17.33 2.62 -20.68
CA SER A 154 16.10 1.84 -20.52
C SER A 154 15.32 2.25 -19.26
N ALA A 155 16.00 2.51 -18.14
CA ALA A 155 15.34 2.97 -16.91
C ALA A 155 14.72 4.38 -17.07
N ALA A 156 15.44 5.30 -17.70
CA ALA A 156 14.92 6.64 -18.00
C ALA A 156 13.71 6.61 -18.94
N ASN A 157 13.65 5.65 -19.86
CA ASN A 157 12.50 5.46 -20.75
C ASN A 157 11.26 4.96 -19.99
N VAL A 158 11.42 4.02 -19.05
CA VAL A 158 10.31 3.51 -18.23
C VAL A 158 9.71 4.60 -17.34
N ASP A 159 10.54 5.44 -16.73
CA ASP A 159 10.06 6.56 -15.90
C ASP A 159 9.28 7.59 -16.73
N ALA A 160 9.78 7.94 -17.93
CA ALA A 160 9.06 8.85 -18.84
C ALA A 160 7.68 8.30 -19.25
N VAL A 161 7.60 7.00 -19.55
CA VAL A 161 6.33 6.33 -19.86
C VAL A 161 5.38 6.32 -18.65
N ALA A 162 5.90 6.09 -17.45
CA ALA A 162 5.10 6.13 -16.24
C ALA A 162 4.55 7.53 -15.96
N ASP A 163 5.33 8.58 -16.22
CA ASP A 163 4.91 9.97 -16.05
C ASP A 163 3.84 10.40 -17.07
N ASP A 164 3.98 10.02 -18.35
CA ASP A 164 2.92 10.23 -19.36
C ASP A 164 1.59 9.56 -18.92
N LEU A 165 1.67 8.33 -18.43
CA LEU A 165 0.49 7.61 -17.94
C LEU A 165 -0.12 8.30 -16.70
N ARG A 166 0.69 8.86 -15.79
CA ARG A 166 0.18 9.64 -14.65
C ARG A 166 -0.57 10.89 -15.14
N GLU A 167 0.01 11.64 -16.06
CA GLU A 167 -0.61 12.85 -16.62
C GLU A 167 -1.92 12.54 -17.35
N ARG A 168 -1.94 11.48 -18.17
CA ARG A 168 -3.16 11.02 -18.85
C ARG A 168 -4.25 10.58 -17.87
N ILE A 169 -3.88 9.91 -16.78
CA ILE A 169 -4.84 9.58 -15.71
C ILE A 169 -5.42 10.86 -15.10
N ASP A 170 -4.58 11.82 -14.74
CA ASP A 170 -5.04 13.03 -14.04
C ASP A 170 -5.92 13.91 -14.94
N THR A 171 -5.64 13.94 -16.23
CA THR A 171 -6.39 14.73 -17.23
C THR A 171 -7.64 14.05 -17.78
N ALA A 172 -7.81 12.74 -17.58
CA ALA A 172 -8.97 12.01 -18.10
C ALA A 172 -10.29 12.62 -17.59
N SER A 173 -11.14 13.08 -18.49
CA SER A 173 -12.42 13.72 -18.17
C SER A 173 -13.63 12.87 -18.54
N SER A 174 -13.42 11.69 -19.15
CA SER A 174 -14.49 10.75 -19.47
C SER A 174 -14.22 9.34 -18.98
N VAL A 175 -15.31 8.61 -18.74
CA VAL A 175 -15.30 7.21 -18.33
C VAL A 175 -14.58 6.34 -19.37
N ASP A 176 -14.74 6.66 -20.66
CA ASP A 176 -14.13 5.91 -21.75
C ASP A 176 -12.64 6.20 -21.91
N GLN A 177 -12.21 7.46 -21.68
CA GLN A 177 -10.78 7.79 -21.57
C GLN A 177 -10.12 7.02 -20.43
N ALA A 178 -10.74 6.99 -19.24
CA ALA A 178 -10.20 6.25 -18.09
C ALA A 178 -10.12 4.74 -18.36
N LYS A 179 -11.09 4.16 -19.08
CA LYS A 179 -11.03 2.74 -19.53
C LYS A 179 -9.90 2.51 -20.52
N ALA A 180 -9.74 3.39 -21.51
CA ALA A 180 -8.69 3.28 -22.52
C ALA A 180 -7.29 3.36 -21.88
N ILE A 181 -7.08 4.29 -20.95
CA ILE A 181 -5.83 4.41 -20.19
C ILE A 181 -5.56 3.15 -19.37
N ARG A 182 -6.58 2.56 -18.74
CA ARG A 182 -6.42 1.31 -18.00
C ARG A 182 -6.00 0.15 -18.91
N ALA A 183 -6.59 0.05 -20.11
CA ALA A 183 -6.20 -0.96 -21.09
C ALA A 183 -4.75 -0.78 -21.55
N ASP A 184 -4.34 0.47 -21.76
CA ASP A 184 -2.96 0.83 -22.11
C ASP A 184 -1.96 0.41 -21.02
N ILE A 185 -2.25 0.72 -19.74
CA ILE A 185 -1.44 0.28 -18.59
C ILE A 185 -1.31 -1.24 -18.53
N GLU A 186 -2.37 -1.99 -18.83
CA GLU A 186 -2.33 -3.46 -18.85
C GLU A 186 -1.44 -3.99 -19.99
N SER A 187 -1.46 -3.35 -21.15
CA SER A 187 -0.61 -3.73 -22.29
C SER A 187 0.89 -3.50 -22.00
N GLN A 188 1.21 -2.52 -21.16
CA GLN A 188 2.58 -2.13 -20.82
C GLN A 188 3.11 -2.75 -19.51
N LYS A 189 2.39 -3.71 -18.93
CA LYS A 189 2.72 -4.35 -17.65
C LYS A 189 4.13 -4.93 -17.60
N ALA A 190 4.60 -5.52 -18.70
CA ALA A 190 5.94 -6.10 -18.78
C ALA A 190 7.05 -5.02 -18.72
N LEU A 191 6.78 -3.84 -19.29
CA LEU A 191 7.71 -2.71 -19.34
C LEU A 191 7.77 -1.97 -17.98
N LEU A 192 6.61 -1.71 -17.38
CA LEU A 192 6.47 -0.95 -16.14
C LEU A 192 6.98 -1.71 -14.89
N GLY A 193 7.01 -3.03 -14.95
CA GLY A 193 7.25 -3.86 -13.77
C GLY A 193 6.10 -3.80 -12.75
N THR A 194 6.18 -4.61 -11.70
CA THR A 194 5.05 -4.87 -10.78
C THR A 194 4.64 -3.65 -9.95
N ALA A 195 5.61 -2.84 -9.52
CA ALA A 195 5.37 -1.69 -8.66
C ALA A 195 4.62 -0.57 -9.40
N LEU A 196 5.19 -0.05 -10.49
CA LEU A 196 4.59 1.02 -11.29
C LEU A 196 3.25 0.59 -11.90
N PHE A 197 3.16 -0.64 -12.42
CA PHE A 197 1.90 -1.17 -12.92
C PHE A 197 0.79 -1.13 -11.86
N THR A 198 1.10 -1.54 -10.61
CA THR A 198 0.11 -1.54 -9.53
C THR A 198 -0.30 -0.14 -9.13
N GLU A 199 0.65 0.80 -9.05
CA GLU A 199 0.38 2.22 -8.77
C GLU A 199 -0.55 2.82 -9.84
N LEU A 200 -0.15 2.75 -11.11
CA LEU A 200 -0.86 3.35 -12.23
C LEU A 200 -2.24 2.74 -12.41
N LYS A 201 -2.38 1.42 -12.26
CA LYS A 201 -3.68 0.75 -12.31
C LYS A 201 -4.61 1.25 -11.21
N ASN A 202 -4.12 1.39 -9.98
CA ASN A 202 -4.93 1.89 -8.87
C ASN A 202 -5.35 3.35 -9.07
N LYS A 203 -4.46 4.19 -9.59
CA LYS A 203 -4.76 5.59 -9.95
C LYS A 203 -5.81 5.68 -11.06
N ALA A 204 -5.66 4.90 -12.14
CA ALA A 204 -6.63 4.85 -13.23
C ALA A 204 -8.02 4.40 -12.76
N VAL A 205 -8.08 3.41 -11.87
CA VAL A 205 -9.35 2.95 -11.26
C VAL A 205 -9.97 4.04 -10.39
N LYS A 206 -9.17 4.75 -9.59
CA LYS A 206 -9.66 5.86 -8.77
C LYS A 206 -10.24 6.97 -9.65
N ARG A 207 -9.53 7.36 -10.72
CA ARG A 207 -10.00 8.39 -11.66
C ARG A 207 -11.30 7.98 -12.35
N TYR A 208 -11.40 6.73 -12.81
CA TYR A 208 -12.62 6.20 -13.39
C TYR A 208 -13.84 6.43 -12.49
N TYR A 209 -13.75 6.06 -11.20
CA TYR A 209 -14.85 6.25 -10.27
C TYR A 209 -15.12 7.71 -9.93
N GLN A 210 -14.09 8.56 -9.93
CA GLN A 210 -14.26 10.00 -9.74
C GLN A 210 -15.08 10.61 -10.89
N VAL A 211 -14.72 10.31 -12.15
CA VAL A 211 -15.43 10.80 -13.34
C VAL A 211 -16.83 10.20 -13.45
N ASP A 212 -17.01 8.92 -13.16
CA ASP A 212 -18.34 8.29 -13.13
C ASP A 212 -19.25 8.94 -12.07
N ALA A 213 -18.71 9.24 -10.89
CA ALA A 213 -19.44 9.94 -9.84
C ALA A 213 -19.81 11.38 -10.25
N GLN A 214 -18.88 12.11 -10.90
CA GLN A 214 -19.14 13.43 -11.47
C GLN A 214 -20.29 13.38 -12.46
N ASN A 215 -20.20 12.51 -13.47
CA ASN A 215 -21.21 12.39 -14.51
C ASN A 215 -22.60 12.06 -13.93
N LYS A 216 -22.67 11.23 -12.88
CA LYS A 216 -23.93 10.92 -12.20
C LYS A 216 -24.51 12.12 -11.48
N VAL A 217 -23.68 12.88 -10.76
CA VAL A 217 -24.13 14.10 -10.08
C VAL A 217 -24.57 15.14 -11.09
N GLU A 218 -23.77 15.41 -12.12
CA GLU A 218 -24.11 16.35 -13.20
C GLU A 218 -25.39 15.94 -13.93
N ALA A 219 -25.57 14.65 -14.24
CA ALA A 219 -26.79 14.17 -14.90
C ALA A 219 -28.04 14.39 -14.04
N VAL A 220 -27.94 14.17 -12.72
CA VAL A 220 -29.07 14.43 -11.82
C VAL A 220 -29.33 15.94 -11.69
N ILE A 221 -28.29 16.77 -11.56
CA ILE A 221 -28.41 18.23 -11.49
C ILE A 221 -29.02 18.79 -12.79
N ASN A 222 -28.55 18.35 -13.95
CA ASN A 222 -29.05 18.81 -15.25
C ASN A 222 -30.46 18.29 -15.59
N SER A 223 -30.97 17.31 -14.84
CA SER A 223 -32.35 16.82 -14.99
C SER A 223 -33.32 17.40 -13.95
N ILE A 224 -32.86 18.36 -13.13
CA ILE A 224 -33.75 19.10 -12.23
C ILE A 224 -34.67 19.99 -13.09
N PRO A 225 -36.00 19.85 -12.99
CA PRO A 225 -36.95 20.72 -13.68
C PRO A 225 -36.89 22.19 -13.22
N ASN A 226 -37.68 23.07 -13.83
CA ASN A 226 -37.74 24.46 -13.34
C ASN A 226 -38.42 24.54 -11.95
N PRO A 227 -38.06 25.55 -11.14
CA PRO A 227 -38.76 25.86 -9.89
C PRO A 227 -40.29 25.93 -10.07
N GLY A 228 -41.04 25.27 -9.19
CA GLY A 228 -42.51 25.26 -9.19
C GLY A 228 -43.18 24.15 -9.98
N GLU A 229 -42.42 23.31 -10.69
CA GLU A 229 -42.95 22.07 -11.29
C GLU A 229 -43.19 20.99 -10.21
N PRO A 230 -44.21 20.12 -10.38
CA PRO A 230 -44.65 19.17 -9.34
C PRO A 230 -43.55 18.19 -8.90
N GLU A 231 -42.58 17.88 -9.77
CA GLU A 231 -41.47 16.95 -9.50
C GLU A 231 -40.16 17.68 -9.11
N ALA A 232 -40.14 19.02 -9.12
CA ALA A 232 -38.91 19.80 -8.96
C ALA A 232 -38.26 19.59 -7.58
N ALA A 233 -39.05 19.64 -6.50
CA ALA A 233 -38.56 19.43 -5.14
C ALA A 233 -38.05 18.00 -4.92
N GLU A 234 -38.70 17.00 -5.51
CA GLU A 234 -38.29 15.58 -5.40
C GLU A 234 -36.97 15.33 -6.16
N MET A 235 -36.85 15.86 -7.37
CA MET A 235 -35.63 15.76 -8.18
C MET A 235 -34.46 16.52 -7.54
N PHE A 236 -34.72 17.66 -6.89
CA PHE A 236 -33.71 18.39 -6.13
C PHE A 236 -33.20 17.59 -4.92
N ALA A 237 -34.10 16.99 -4.12
CA ALA A 237 -33.72 16.12 -3.01
C ALA A 237 -32.92 14.89 -3.48
N LYS A 238 -33.26 14.35 -4.66
CA LYS A 238 -32.49 13.28 -5.30
C LYS A 238 -31.08 13.73 -5.70
N ALA A 239 -30.90 14.97 -6.13
CA ALA A 239 -29.59 15.55 -6.42
C ALA A 239 -28.72 15.63 -5.15
N GLU A 240 -29.27 16.13 -4.04
CA GLU A 240 -28.57 16.20 -2.75
C GLU A 240 -28.16 14.81 -2.25
N SER A 241 -29.07 13.83 -2.33
CA SER A 241 -28.81 12.44 -1.95
C SER A 241 -27.71 11.80 -2.81
N THR A 242 -27.76 12.04 -4.13
CA THR A 242 -26.77 11.53 -5.08
C THR A 242 -25.38 12.14 -4.83
N LEU A 243 -25.31 13.44 -4.56
CA LEU A 243 -24.07 14.12 -4.19
C LEU A 243 -23.47 13.56 -2.89
N GLY A 244 -24.29 13.38 -1.85
CA GLY A 244 -23.86 12.80 -0.58
C GLY A 244 -23.31 11.38 -0.74
N ALA A 245 -23.96 10.56 -1.56
CA ALA A 245 -23.48 9.21 -1.89
C ALA A 245 -22.17 9.21 -2.71
N ALA A 246 -21.96 10.23 -3.54
CA ALA A 246 -20.80 10.39 -4.40
C ALA A 246 -19.55 10.94 -3.66
N LYS A 247 -19.70 11.48 -2.44
CA LYS A 247 -18.62 12.11 -1.66
C LYS A 247 -17.32 11.31 -1.61
N ARG A 248 -17.41 9.99 -1.38
CA ARG A 248 -16.25 9.09 -1.29
C ARG A 248 -15.38 9.11 -2.55
N HIS A 249 -15.98 9.30 -3.72
CA HIS A 249 -15.28 9.24 -5.00
C HIS A 249 -14.93 10.63 -5.54
N LEU A 250 -15.74 11.66 -5.25
CA LEU A 250 -15.48 13.04 -5.65
C LEU A 250 -14.31 13.67 -4.88
N GLY A 251 -14.14 13.31 -3.61
CA GLY A 251 -13.24 14.01 -2.69
C GLY A 251 -13.87 15.31 -2.17
N ASP A 252 -13.27 15.89 -1.13
CA ASP A 252 -13.88 17.02 -0.40
C ASP A 252 -14.00 18.28 -1.27
N GLU A 253 -12.97 18.66 -2.02
CA GLU A 253 -12.98 19.88 -2.83
C GLU A 253 -14.11 19.91 -3.87
N LEU A 254 -14.28 18.81 -4.59
CA LEU A 254 -15.25 18.74 -5.67
C LEU A 254 -16.66 18.52 -5.15
N HIS A 255 -16.80 17.71 -4.09
CA HIS A 255 -18.06 17.57 -3.38
C HIS A 255 -18.55 18.93 -2.86
N ASP A 256 -17.65 19.72 -2.27
CA ASP A 256 -17.99 21.03 -1.72
C ASP A 256 -18.39 22.04 -2.80
N LYS A 257 -17.77 21.99 -3.99
CA LYS A 257 -18.22 22.80 -5.14
C LYS A 257 -19.68 22.50 -5.50
N TYR A 258 -20.02 21.23 -5.69
CA TYR A 258 -21.41 20.83 -6.01
C TYR A 258 -22.38 21.15 -4.87
N ARG A 259 -21.95 20.99 -3.61
CA ARG A 259 -22.75 21.32 -2.44
C ARG A 259 -23.12 22.80 -2.45
N VAL A 260 -22.14 23.69 -2.64
CA VAL A 260 -22.37 25.14 -2.69
C VAL A 260 -23.35 25.48 -3.81
N THR A 261 -23.19 24.91 -5.00
CA THR A 261 -24.13 25.13 -6.12
C THR A 261 -25.55 24.71 -5.77
N LEU A 262 -25.74 23.55 -5.12
CA LEU A 262 -27.06 23.12 -4.68
C LEU A 262 -27.60 24.03 -3.57
N ASP A 263 -26.79 24.38 -2.57
CA ASP A 263 -27.22 25.26 -1.47
C ASP A 263 -27.69 26.64 -1.98
N ASP A 264 -27.04 27.20 -3.01
CA ASP A 264 -27.43 28.45 -3.65
C ASP A 264 -28.78 28.34 -4.40
N MET A 265 -29.04 27.20 -5.05
CA MET A 265 -30.30 26.94 -5.77
C MET A 265 -31.46 26.56 -4.84
N LYS A 266 -31.16 25.99 -3.66
CA LYS A 266 -32.13 25.40 -2.73
C LYS A 266 -33.35 26.28 -2.40
N PRO A 267 -33.22 27.61 -2.18
CA PRO A 267 -34.37 28.46 -1.88
C PRO A 267 -35.43 28.51 -2.98
N GLU A 268 -35.05 28.27 -4.24
CA GLU A 268 -35.98 28.27 -5.38
C GLU A 268 -36.81 26.99 -5.47
N TYR A 269 -36.32 25.89 -4.89
CA TYR A 269 -36.89 24.55 -5.05
C TYR A 269 -37.64 24.02 -3.82
N ILE A 270 -37.34 24.56 -2.63
CA ILE A 270 -37.91 24.10 -1.34
C ILE A 270 -38.63 25.25 -0.61
N GLY A 271 -38.86 26.38 -1.30
CA GLY A 271 -39.57 27.57 -0.80
C GLY A 271 -41.09 27.44 -0.79
#